data_AF-A0A5C5WNP1-F1
#
_entry.id   AF-A0A5C5WNP1-F1
#
_cell.length_a   1.000
_cell.length_b   1.000
_cell.length_c   1.000
_cell.angle_alpha   90.00
_cell.angle_beta   90.00
_cell.angle_gamma   90.00
#
_symmetry.space_group_name_H-M   'P 1'
#
loop_
_entity.id
_entity.type
_entity.pdbx_description
1 polymer ?
#
loop_
_entity_poly.entity_id
_entity_poly.type
_entity_poly.pdbx_seq_one_letter_code
_entity_poly.pdbx_strand_id
1 'polypeptide(L)'
;MARRGNSKGIPGIRLQDRDLDILRELGQVLWMDTRLIQCRHFHSDRTGEATRRRLRVLAANRIIESFDLQVTIRPGDGRMPRFHRLLPYAAELLVELTGVPPTRLLTSSPPKPHTVQHRAGMGETLLRFEDAREMKSLPESKWFLEYDRSESASGKSPFHERFTICYSVLDNGGKSHRVWPDALSSLNVPMKGQVSQLVLAWEFDRGTETLKQIVEKLDPYALWIASRGYREQFPSSVDVRVCFVLPSMRRLKSVIEATNMHPVAKFLRFVSFDEFTADRILSEPIWYDANGLAKRILPS
;
A
#
# COMPACT_ATOMS: atom_id res chain seq x y z
N MET A 1 -23.59 21.19 -6.73
CA MET A 1 -23.45 22.52 -6.08
C MET A 1 -22.30 22.46 -5.09
N ALA A 2 -21.11 22.97 -5.45
CA ALA A 2 -19.96 22.98 -4.55
C ALA A 2 -20.21 23.96 -3.40
N ARG A 3 -20.20 23.48 -2.15
CA ARG A 3 -20.28 24.32 -0.95
C ARG A 3 -19.01 25.18 -0.92
N ARG A 4 -19.15 26.50 -1.16
CA ARG A 4 -18.05 27.46 -1.00
C ARG A 4 -17.78 27.65 0.50
N GLY A 5 -16.96 26.78 1.08
CA GLY A 5 -16.39 27.01 2.40
C GLY A 5 -15.48 28.24 2.33
N ASN A 6 -15.82 29.29 3.09
CA ASN A 6 -14.86 30.32 3.46
C ASN A 6 -13.84 29.64 4.37
N SER A 7 -12.71 29.19 3.82
CA SER A 7 -11.59 28.68 4.60
C SER A 7 -11.04 29.82 5.45
N LYS A 8 -11.56 29.97 6.66
CA LYS A 8 -10.90 30.77 7.69
C LYS A 8 -9.52 30.15 7.92
N GLY A 9 -8.44 30.90 7.73
CA GLY A 9 -7.28 30.72 8.62
C GLY A 9 -5.91 30.27 8.09
N ILE A 10 -5.63 30.10 6.78
CA ILE A 10 -4.23 29.99 6.32
C ILE A 10 -3.88 31.20 5.44
N PRO A 11 -3.08 32.15 5.94
CA PRO A 11 -2.61 33.27 5.14
C PRO A 11 -1.91 32.76 3.87
N GLY A 12 -2.41 33.13 2.69
CA GLY A 12 -1.74 32.88 1.42
C GLY A 12 -2.15 31.62 0.64
N ILE A 13 -3.10 30.81 1.12
CA ILE A 13 -3.63 29.69 0.32
C ILE A 13 -5.14 29.48 0.50
N ARG A 14 -5.83 29.27 -0.62
CA ARG A 14 -7.19 28.75 -0.64
C ARG A 14 -7.14 27.27 -1.01
N LEU A 15 -7.68 26.41 -0.16
CA LEU A 15 -7.86 24.98 -0.43
C LEU A 15 -9.08 24.75 -1.32
N GLN A 16 -8.93 23.84 -2.27
CA GLN A 16 -9.98 23.33 -3.15
C GLN A 16 -10.28 21.87 -2.76
N ASP A 17 -11.42 21.33 -3.19
CA ASP A 17 -11.81 19.94 -2.90
C ASP A 17 -10.71 18.95 -3.30
N ARG A 18 -10.11 19.14 -4.49
CA ARG A 18 -8.95 18.37 -4.95
C ARG A 18 -7.78 18.36 -3.95
N ASP A 19 -7.52 19.48 -3.28
CA ASP A 19 -6.43 19.51 -2.30
C ASP A 19 -6.80 18.66 -1.08
N LEU A 20 -8.05 18.71 -0.63
CA LEU A 20 -8.52 17.86 0.46
C LEU A 20 -8.41 16.38 0.07
N ASP A 21 -8.72 16.02 -1.18
CA ASP A 21 -8.57 14.65 -1.68
C ASP A 21 -7.08 14.20 -1.66
N ILE A 22 -6.16 15.06 -2.11
CA ILE A 22 -4.71 14.81 -2.00
C ILE A 22 -4.30 14.59 -0.53
N LEU A 23 -4.78 15.43 0.40
CA LEU A 23 -4.43 15.31 1.82
C LEU A 23 -5.00 14.04 2.45
N ARG A 24 -6.22 13.62 2.09
CA ARG A 24 -6.81 12.35 2.53
C ARG A 24 -5.97 11.17 2.05
N GLU A 25 -5.61 11.12 0.78
CA GLU A 25 -4.78 10.05 0.23
C GLU A 25 -3.39 10.03 0.85
N LEU A 26 -2.74 11.19 1.06
CA LEU A 26 -1.47 11.26 1.79
C LEU A 26 -1.62 10.77 3.23
N GLY A 27 -2.75 11.03 3.87
CA GLY A 27 -3.11 10.51 5.19
C GLY A 27 -3.43 9.01 5.18
N GLN A 28 -3.72 8.41 4.02
CA GLN A 28 -3.99 7.00 3.88
C GLN A 28 -2.70 6.21 3.58
N VAL A 29 -1.83 6.73 2.70
CA VAL A 29 -0.65 5.99 2.19
C VAL A 29 0.69 6.55 2.62
N LEU A 30 0.71 7.64 3.41
CA LEU A 30 1.88 8.36 3.92
C LEU A 30 2.73 9.08 2.87
N TRP A 31 2.97 8.45 1.73
CA TRP A 31 3.87 8.92 0.69
C TRP A 31 3.23 8.81 -0.68
N MET A 32 3.26 9.89 -1.45
CA MET A 32 2.99 9.86 -2.88
C MET A 32 4.06 10.67 -3.61
N ASP A 33 4.45 10.22 -4.80
CA ASP A 33 5.28 11.04 -5.67
C ASP A 33 4.45 12.05 -6.48
N THR A 34 5.11 13.02 -7.09
CA THR A 34 4.45 14.02 -7.93
C THR A 34 3.66 13.40 -9.09
N ARG A 35 4.14 12.30 -9.69
CA ARG A 35 3.51 11.67 -10.85
C ARG A 35 2.19 11.00 -10.46
N LEU A 36 2.17 10.28 -9.35
CA LEU A 36 0.96 9.66 -8.81
C LEU A 36 -0.09 10.72 -8.49
N ILE A 37 0.30 11.82 -7.82
CA ILE A 37 -0.61 12.94 -7.53
C ILE A 37 -1.13 13.57 -8.84
N GLN A 38 -0.27 13.78 -9.82
CA GLN A 38 -0.66 14.33 -11.13
C GLN A 38 -1.71 13.44 -11.82
N CYS A 39 -1.44 12.13 -11.91
CA CYS A 39 -2.32 11.16 -12.56
C CYS A 39 -3.69 11.08 -11.89
N ARG A 40 -3.76 11.18 -10.55
CA ARG A 40 -5.01 11.03 -9.78
C ARG A 40 -5.82 12.33 -9.66
N HIS A 41 -5.15 13.48 -9.57
CA HIS A 41 -5.81 14.74 -9.18
C HIS A 41 -5.77 15.81 -10.26
N PHE A 42 -4.89 15.66 -11.27
CA PHE A 42 -4.65 16.66 -12.31
C PHE A 42 -4.72 16.03 -13.71
N HIS A 43 -5.82 15.35 -14.02
CA HIS A 43 -6.03 14.61 -15.29
C HIS A 43 -5.77 15.43 -16.57
N SER A 44 -5.98 16.76 -16.53
CA SER A 44 -5.73 17.67 -17.65
C SER A 44 -4.29 18.21 -17.71
N ASP A 45 -3.50 18.08 -16.66
CA ASP A 45 -2.12 18.54 -16.61
C ASP A 45 -1.21 17.52 -17.29
N ARG A 46 -0.99 17.67 -18.60
CA ARG A 46 -0.10 16.77 -19.36
C ARG A 46 1.39 17.00 -19.09
N THR A 47 1.77 18.18 -18.59
CA THR A 47 3.17 18.58 -18.38
C THR A 47 3.64 18.42 -16.93
N GLY A 48 2.69 18.29 -16.00
CA GLY A 48 2.89 18.29 -14.57
C GLY A 48 3.19 19.68 -13.99
N GLU A 49 3.14 20.75 -14.79
CA GLU A 49 3.46 22.10 -14.33
C GLU A 49 2.44 22.62 -13.31
N ALA A 50 1.14 22.41 -13.58
CA ALA A 50 0.07 22.83 -12.68
C ALA A 50 0.14 22.05 -11.35
N THR A 51 0.37 20.74 -11.42
CA THR A 51 0.59 19.88 -10.25
C THR A 51 1.79 20.37 -9.44
N ARG A 52 2.96 20.57 -10.07
CA ARG A 52 4.18 21.04 -9.38
C ARG A 52 3.99 22.42 -8.76
N ARG A 53 3.33 23.35 -9.46
CA ARG A 53 3.02 24.67 -8.93
C ARG A 53 2.13 24.55 -7.70
N ARG A 54 1.08 23.72 -7.75
CA ARG A 54 0.17 23.55 -6.62
C ARG A 54 0.86 22.89 -5.42
N LEU A 55 1.61 21.82 -5.63
CA LEU A 55 2.36 21.14 -4.57
C LEU A 55 3.40 22.06 -3.92
N ARG A 56 4.05 22.95 -4.69
CA ARG A 56 4.94 23.98 -4.15
C ARG A 56 4.20 24.94 -3.21
N VAL A 57 2.98 25.35 -3.56
CA VAL A 57 2.16 26.23 -2.71
C VAL A 57 1.73 25.49 -1.43
N LEU A 58 1.30 24.23 -1.52
CA LEU A 58 0.98 23.42 -0.33
C LEU A 58 2.20 23.25 0.59
N ALA A 59 3.38 22.99 0.02
CA ALA A 59 4.63 22.87 0.77
C ALA A 59 5.06 24.20 1.42
N ALA A 60 4.97 25.32 0.70
CA ALA A 60 5.31 26.65 1.23
C ALA A 60 4.42 27.05 2.42
N ASN A 61 3.19 26.54 2.48
CA ASN A 61 2.27 26.75 3.59
C ASN A 61 2.36 25.65 4.68
N ARG A 62 3.39 24.81 4.64
CA ARG A 62 3.62 23.69 5.59
C ARG A 62 2.42 22.75 5.73
N ILE A 63 1.65 22.58 4.65
CA ILE A 63 0.54 21.62 4.60
C ILE A 63 1.09 20.23 4.28
N ILE A 64 2.05 20.17 3.36
CA ILE A 64 2.78 18.95 3.03
C ILE A 64 4.28 19.20 3.18
N GLU A 65 5.03 18.14 3.44
CA GLU A 65 6.48 18.16 3.24
C GLU A 65 6.79 17.60 1.85
N SER A 66 7.80 18.17 1.18
CA SER A 66 8.26 17.69 -0.13
C SER A 66 9.76 17.51 -0.11
N PHE A 67 10.26 16.38 -0.61
CA PHE A 67 11.69 16.15 -0.77
C PHE A 67 12.00 15.31 -2.01
N ASP A 68 13.22 15.47 -2.51
CA ASP A 68 13.74 14.68 -3.62
C ASP A 68 14.52 13.48 -3.06
N LEU A 69 14.34 12.30 -3.64
CA LEU A 69 15.18 11.18 -3.27
C LEU A 69 16.56 11.35 -3.89
N GLN A 70 17.59 11.45 -3.04
CA GLN A 70 18.97 11.37 -3.49
C GLN A 70 19.32 9.91 -3.79
N VAL A 71 18.94 9.44 -4.98
CA VAL A 71 19.45 8.19 -5.55
C VAL A 71 20.47 8.50 -6.64
N THR A 72 21.37 7.58 -6.96
CA THR A 72 22.24 7.76 -8.14
C THR A 72 21.39 7.46 -9.38
N ILE A 73 20.89 8.48 -10.10
CA ILE A 73 20.31 8.24 -11.43
C ILE A 73 21.45 8.04 -12.41
N ARG A 74 21.27 7.13 -13.37
CA ARG A 74 22.13 7.14 -14.56
C ARG A 74 21.83 8.42 -15.36
N PRO A 75 22.83 9.02 -16.02
CA PRO A 75 22.59 10.12 -16.94
C PRO A 75 21.52 9.71 -17.97
N GLY A 76 20.40 10.43 -18.01
CA GLY A 76 19.32 10.21 -18.99
C GLY A 76 17.97 9.73 -18.43
N ASP A 77 17.88 9.18 -17.20
CA ASP A 77 16.60 8.65 -16.69
C ASP A 77 15.63 9.74 -16.15
N GLY A 78 15.80 10.98 -16.60
CA GLY A 78 14.92 12.10 -16.28
C GLY A 78 15.16 12.72 -14.90
N ARG A 79 14.13 13.38 -14.38
CA ARG A 79 14.18 14.11 -13.10
C ARG A 79 13.92 13.16 -11.93
N MET A 80 14.60 13.40 -10.82
CA MET A 80 14.30 12.70 -9.57
C MET A 80 12.82 12.73 -9.21
N PRO A 81 12.25 11.58 -8.78
CA PRO A 81 10.94 11.58 -8.18
C PRO A 81 10.98 12.43 -6.90
N ARG A 82 10.04 13.36 -6.82
CA ARG A 82 9.78 14.16 -5.63
C ARG A 82 8.62 13.54 -4.88
N PHE A 83 8.82 13.25 -3.61
CA PHE A 83 7.82 12.66 -2.73
C PHE A 83 7.21 13.72 -1.83
N HIS A 84 5.97 13.45 -1.45
CA HIS A 84 5.14 14.32 -0.64
C HIS A 84 4.56 13.51 0.53
N ARG A 85 4.46 14.13 1.70
CA ARG A 85 3.70 13.60 2.84
C ARG A 85 2.88 14.67 3.54
N LEU A 86 1.83 14.23 4.22
CA LEU A 86 1.01 15.07 5.09
C LEU A 86 1.82 15.49 6.33
N LEU A 87 1.76 16.78 6.70
CA LEU A 87 2.31 17.28 7.96
C LEU A 87 1.27 17.25 9.09
N PRO A 88 1.66 17.16 10.38
CA PRO A 88 0.72 17.11 11.49
C PRO A 88 -0.31 18.24 11.52
N TYR A 89 0.13 19.47 11.27
CA TYR A 89 -0.77 20.63 11.16
C TYR A 89 -1.87 20.44 10.10
N ALA A 90 -1.52 19.84 8.95
CA ALA A 90 -2.49 19.59 7.89
C ALA A 90 -3.45 18.44 8.21
N ALA A 91 -3.05 17.50 9.07
CA ALA A 91 -3.95 16.47 9.58
C ALA A 91 -5.04 17.07 10.47
N GLU A 92 -4.68 18.00 11.35
CA GLU A 92 -5.65 18.76 12.18
C GLU A 92 -6.59 19.58 11.30
N LEU A 93 -6.03 20.29 10.32
CA LEU A 93 -6.82 21.05 9.33
C LEU A 93 -7.79 20.15 8.55
N LEU A 94 -7.36 18.94 8.18
CA LEU A 94 -8.21 17.98 7.47
C LEU A 94 -9.40 17.56 8.34
N VAL A 95 -9.19 17.35 9.64
CA VAL A 95 -10.26 17.07 10.61
C VAL A 95 -11.21 18.25 10.71
N GLU A 96 -10.69 19.48 10.83
CA GLU A 96 -11.53 20.69 10.92
C GLU A 96 -12.41 20.85 9.68
N LEU A 97 -11.86 20.63 8.49
CA LEU A 97 -12.55 20.86 7.22
C LEU A 97 -13.48 19.71 6.81
N THR A 98 -13.22 18.49 7.26
CA THR A 98 -13.93 17.29 6.77
C THR A 98 -14.60 16.45 7.85
N GLY A 99 -14.26 16.66 9.12
CA GLY A 99 -14.70 15.84 10.25
C GLY A 99 -14.01 14.47 10.33
N VAL A 100 -13.09 14.14 9.41
CA VAL A 100 -12.46 12.83 9.31
C VAL A 100 -10.94 12.95 9.50
N PRO A 101 -10.34 12.28 10.50
CA PRO A 101 -8.89 12.28 10.67
C PRO A 101 -8.21 11.40 9.60
N PRO A 102 -6.97 11.72 9.21
CA PRO A 102 -6.20 10.81 8.38
C PRO A 102 -5.91 9.51 9.14
N THR A 103 -5.99 8.37 8.44
CA THR A 103 -5.70 7.04 9.02
C THR A 103 -4.28 6.93 9.54
N ARG A 104 -3.33 7.60 8.88
CA ARG A 104 -1.90 7.51 9.17
C ARG A 104 -1.27 8.89 9.16
N LEU A 105 -0.42 9.14 10.14
CA LEU A 105 0.35 10.37 10.25
C LEU A 105 1.79 10.05 10.67
N LEU A 106 2.76 10.46 9.86
CA LEU A 106 4.17 10.33 10.20
C LEU A 106 4.67 11.57 10.94
N THR A 107 5.25 11.35 12.11
CA THR A 107 5.89 12.40 12.93
C THR A 107 7.41 12.35 12.87
N SER A 108 8.01 11.23 12.44
CA SER A 108 9.46 11.08 12.34
C SER A 108 10.02 11.69 11.05
N SER A 109 11.33 11.88 10.97
CA SER A 109 12.01 12.21 9.71
C SER A 109 11.77 11.14 8.63
N PRO A 110 11.85 11.50 7.33
CA PRO A 110 11.75 10.53 6.25
C PRO A 110 12.79 9.40 6.41
N PRO A 111 12.44 8.13 6.10
CA PRO A 111 13.40 7.03 6.16
C PRO A 111 14.43 7.12 5.02
N LYS A 112 15.35 6.15 4.97
CA LYS A 112 16.34 6.05 3.88
C LYS A 112 15.63 5.99 2.51
N PRO A 113 16.25 6.50 1.43
CA PRO A 113 15.61 6.61 0.12
C PRO A 113 14.95 5.33 -0.41
N HIS A 114 15.61 4.18 -0.29
CA HIS A 114 15.07 2.90 -0.75
C HIS A 114 13.80 2.49 0.02
N THR A 115 13.71 2.83 1.31
CA THR A 115 12.51 2.60 2.13
C THR A 115 11.36 3.49 1.68
N VAL A 116 11.62 4.73 1.28
CA VAL A 116 10.59 5.63 0.74
C VAL A 116 10.01 5.07 -0.55
N GLN A 117 10.85 4.63 -1.49
CA GLN A 117 10.39 4.05 -2.75
C GLN A 117 9.53 2.80 -2.53
N HIS A 118 9.97 1.91 -1.62
CA HIS A 118 9.22 0.71 -1.25
C HIS A 118 7.83 1.06 -0.70
N ARG A 119 7.78 1.97 0.28
CA ARG A 119 6.53 2.39 0.91
C ARG A 119 5.60 3.12 -0.05
N ALA A 120 6.14 3.94 -0.95
CA ALA A 120 5.35 4.63 -1.95
C ALA A 120 4.75 3.66 -2.99
N GLY A 121 5.52 2.63 -3.39
CA GLY A 121 5.01 1.56 -4.26
C GLY A 121 3.87 0.76 -3.62
N MET A 122 3.98 0.47 -2.32
CA MET A 122 2.87 -0.10 -1.56
C MET A 122 1.70 0.87 -1.41
N GLY A 123 1.96 2.16 -1.22
CA GLY A 123 0.92 3.19 -1.18
C GLY A 123 0.12 3.23 -2.50
N GLU A 124 0.82 3.21 -3.64
CA GLU A 124 0.16 3.14 -4.94
C GLU A 124 -0.62 1.83 -5.13
N THR A 125 -0.07 0.71 -4.66
CA THR A 125 -0.76 -0.59 -4.66
C THR A 125 -2.08 -0.51 -3.90
N LEU A 126 -2.07 0.08 -2.70
CA LEU A 126 -3.26 0.30 -1.88
C LEU A 126 -4.28 1.17 -2.62
N LEU A 127 -3.88 2.33 -3.14
CA LEU A 127 -4.80 3.26 -3.81
C LEU A 127 -5.45 2.62 -5.05
N ARG A 128 -4.67 1.93 -5.89
CA ARG A 128 -5.23 1.25 -7.07
C ARG A 128 -6.20 0.13 -6.70
N PHE A 129 -5.94 -0.58 -5.59
CA PHE A 129 -6.85 -1.59 -5.09
C PHE A 129 -8.15 -0.98 -4.52
N GLU A 130 -8.06 0.11 -3.78
CA GLU A 130 -9.22 0.83 -3.25
C GLU A 130 -10.09 1.42 -4.37
N ASP A 131 -9.47 1.99 -5.41
CA ASP A 131 -10.18 2.43 -6.61
C ASP A 131 -10.92 1.26 -7.25
N ALA A 132 -10.26 0.10 -7.41
CA ALA A 132 -10.88 -1.11 -7.97
C ALA A 132 -12.08 -1.57 -7.13
N ARG A 133 -11.93 -1.58 -5.80
CA ARG A 133 -12.98 -1.94 -4.84
C ARG A 133 -14.19 -1.01 -4.98
N GLU A 134 -13.96 0.29 -5.03
CA GLU A 134 -15.00 1.30 -5.20
C GLU A 134 -15.72 1.15 -6.55
N MET A 135 -14.97 0.95 -7.64
CA MET A 135 -15.53 0.68 -8.97
C MET A 135 -16.41 -0.57 -9.02
N LYS A 136 -16.14 -1.56 -8.16
CA LYS A 136 -16.96 -2.77 -8.01
C LYS A 136 -18.05 -2.66 -6.93
N SER A 137 -18.17 -1.48 -6.30
CA SER A 137 -19.12 -1.23 -5.21
C SER A 137 -19.02 -2.27 -4.09
N LEU A 138 -17.80 -2.75 -3.82
CA LEU A 138 -17.56 -3.70 -2.74
C LEU A 138 -17.46 -2.98 -1.39
N PRO A 139 -17.85 -3.61 -0.26
CA PRO A 139 -17.68 -3.03 1.06
C PRO A 139 -16.24 -2.64 1.35
N GLU A 140 -16.03 -1.59 2.16
CA GLU A 140 -14.71 -1.04 2.50
C GLU A 140 -13.75 -2.10 3.02
N SER A 141 -12.49 -2.02 2.57
CA SER A 141 -11.40 -2.88 2.99
C SER A 141 -10.68 -2.29 4.19
N LYS A 142 -10.29 -3.14 5.15
CA LYS A 142 -9.41 -2.71 6.24
C LYS A 142 -7.96 -2.96 5.82
N TRP A 143 -7.11 -1.96 6.00
CA TRP A 143 -5.69 -2.01 5.65
C TRP A 143 -4.80 -1.79 6.85
N PHE A 144 -3.73 -2.57 6.92
CA PHE A 144 -2.60 -2.37 7.79
C PHE A 144 -1.32 -2.36 6.94
N LEU A 145 -0.46 -1.37 7.12
CA LEU A 145 0.85 -1.30 6.47
C LEU A 145 1.94 -1.80 7.42
N GLU A 146 3.09 -2.20 6.86
CA GLU A 146 4.27 -2.78 7.57
C GLU A 146 4.61 -2.07 8.89
N TYR A 147 4.49 -0.73 8.90
CA TYR A 147 4.89 0.13 10.01
C TYR A 147 3.72 0.74 10.79
N ASP A 148 2.48 0.30 10.54
CA ASP A 148 1.37 0.66 11.40
C ASP A 148 1.64 0.07 12.79
N ARG A 149 1.64 0.95 13.80
CA ARG A 149 1.96 0.58 15.17
C ARG A 149 0.73 0.05 15.89
N SER A 150 0.96 -0.92 16.77
CA SER A 150 -0.06 -1.31 17.72
C SER A 150 -0.25 -0.19 18.75
N GLU A 151 -1.50 0.19 19.02
CA GLU A 151 -1.84 1.21 20.02
C GLU A 151 -1.42 0.78 21.44
N SER A 152 -1.38 -0.53 21.69
CA SER A 152 -0.98 -1.10 22.98
C SER A 152 0.54 -1.23 23.16
N ALA A 153 1.33 -0.99 22.10
CA ALA A 153 2.78 -1.18 22.17
C ALA A 153 3.46 -0.05 22.93
N SER A 154 4.20 -0.42 23.98
CA SER A 154 5.15 0.50 24.61
C SER A 154 6.41 0.66 23.74
N GLY A 155 7.14 1.77 23.92
CA GLY A 155 8.44 1.94 23.26
C GLY A 155 9.48 0.86 23.60
N LYS A 156 9.26 0.10 24.68
CA LYS A 156 10.13 -1.00 25.13
C LYS A 156 9.66 -2.38 24.67
N SER A 157 8.47 -2.50 24.06
CA SER A 157 7.93 -3.80 23.64
C SER A 157 8.88 -4.50 22.66
N PRO A 158 8.95 -5.85 22.64
CA PRO A 158 9.62 -6.62 21.61
C PRO A 158 9.23 -6.13 20.20
N PHE A 159 10.15 -6.25 19.25
CA PHE A 159 9.96 -5.67 17.91
C PHE A 159 8.65 -6.09 17.24
N HIS A 160 8.27 -7.37 17.34
CA HIS A 160 7.07 -7.89 16.72
C HIS A 160 5.77 -7.36 17.35
N GLU A 161 5.79 -7.04 18.65
CA GLU A 161 4.65 -6.43 19.34
C GLU A 161 4.48 -4.94 19.01
N ARG A 162 5.48 -4.29 18.41
CA ARG A 162 5.41 -2.85 18.07
C ARG A 162 4.52 -2.57 16.87
N PHE A 163 4.34 -3.55 16.00
CA PHE A 163 3.69 -3.37 14.70
C PHE A 163 2.49 -4.30 14.57
N THR A 164 1.41 -3.77 14.00
CA THR A 164 0.10 -4.44 13.96
C THR A 164 0.11 -5.75 13.16
N ILE A 165 1.03 -5.89 12.21
CA ILE A 165 1.09 -7.04 11.29
C ILE A 165 2.44 -7.77 11.31
N CYS A 166 3.17 -7.67 12.42
CA CYS A 166 4.41 -8.43 12.63
C CYS A 166 4.14 -9.61 13.57
N TYR A 167 4.07 -10.82 13.02
CA TYR A 167 3.73 -12.02 13.78
C TYR A 167 4.98 -12.84 14.10
N SER A 168 4.94 -13.53 15.24
CA SER A 168 5.89 -14.60 15.59
C SER A 168 5.19 -15.95 15.48
N VAL A 169 5.74 -16.86 14.69
CA VAL A 169 5.22 -18.21 14.49
C VAL A 169 6.29 -19.24 14.85
N LEU A 170 5.92 -20.32 15.50
CA LEU A 170 6.85 -21.39 15.89
C LEU A 170 6.86 -22.49 14.83
N ASP A 171 8.04 -22.99 14.48
CA ASP A 171 8.15 -24.24 13.73
C ASP A 171 7.99 -25.47 14.63
N ASN A 172 8.04 -26.66 14.02
CA ASN A 172 7.91 -27.94 14.73
C ASN A 172 9.03 -28.18 15.76
N GLY A 173 10.17 -27.47 15.64
CA GLY A 173 11.28 -27.51 16.59
C GLY A 173 11.16 -26.47 17.71
N GLY A 174 10.07 -25.70 17.75
CA GLY A 174 9.86 -24.62 18.70
C GLY A 174 10.68 -23.36 18.40
N LYS A 175 11.35 -23.28 17.24
CA LYS A 175 12.08 -22.08 16.83
C LYS A 175 11.09 -21.04 16.30
N SER A 176 11.24 -19.80 16.78
CA SER A 176 10.43 -18.67 16.33
C SER A 176 10.92 -18.13 14.98
N HIS A 177 9.97 -17.94 14.08
CA HIS A 177 10.08 -17.29 12.79
C HIS A 177 9.17 -16.06 12.75
N ARG A 178 9.53 -15.08 11.93
CA ARG A 178 8.77 -13.83 11.82
C ARG A 178 8.04 -13.77 10.50
N VAL A 179 6.74 -13.46 10.55
CA VAL A 179 5.95 -13.12 9.36
C VAL A 179 5.66 -11.64 9.41
N TRP A 180 6.05 -10.92 8.38
CA TRP A 180 5.89 -9.48 8.34
C TRP A 180 5.68 -9.01 6.89
N PRO A 181 4.44 -9.10 6.37
CA PRO A 181 4.12 -8.57 5.05
C PRO A 181 4.32 -7.05 4.99
N ASP A 182 4.51 -6.54 3.77
CA ASP A 182 4.57 -5.10 3.51
C ASP A 182 3.22 -4.41 3.79
N ALA A 183 2.13 -5.14 3.58
CA ALA A 183 0.79 -4.77 4.04
C ALA A 183 -0.10 -5.99 4.24
N LEU A 184 -1.15 -5.84 5.03
CA LEU A 184 -2.20 -6.81 5.19
C LEU A 184 -3.55 -6.12 4.99
N SER A 185 -4.42 -6.69 4.16
CA SER A 185 -5.75 -6.15 3.97
C SER A 185 -6.83 -7.21 3.90
N SER A 186 -8.08 -6.77 4.07
CA SER A 186 -9.26 -7.57 3.78
C SER A 186 -9.87 -7.20 2.44
N LEU A 187 -10.37 -8.20 1.71
CA LEU A 187 -11.30 -8.03 0.61
C LEU A 187 -12.65 -8.62 1.03
N ASN A 188 -13.63 -7.75 1.19
CA ASN A 188 -14.98 -8.10 1.60
C ASN A 188 -15.81 -8.44 0.35
N VAL A 189 -16.19 -9.70 0.20
CA VAL A 189 -16.89 -10.24 -0.97
C VAL A 189 -18.31 -10.63 -0.59
N PRO A 190 -19.34 -9.96 -1.14
CA PRO A 190 -20.72 -10.38 -0.96
C PRO A 190 -20.96 -11.75 -1.61
N MET A 191 -21.35 -12.74 -0.80
CA MET A 191 -21.68 -14.10 -1.23
C MET A 191 -22.98 -14.56 -0.57
N LYS A 192 -24.02 -14.84 -1.37
CA LYS A 192 -25.31 -15.40 -0.90
C LYS A 192 -25.93 -14.65 0.30
N GLY A 193 -25.88 -13.33 0.28
CA GLY A 193 -26.43 -12.48 1.35
C GLY A 193 -25.55 -12.35 2.60
N GLN A 194 -24.35 -12.94 2.60
CA GLN A 194 -23.32 -12.75 3.63
C GLN A 194 -22.10 -12.05 3.04
N VAL A 195 -21.31 -11.38 3.87
CA VAL A 195 -20.02 -10.82 3.47
C VAL A 195 -18.93 -11.78 3.92
N SER A 196 -18.27 -12.43 2.97
CA SER A 196 -17.09 -13.25 3.22
C SER A 196 -15.84 -12.39 3.14
N GLN A 197 -14.84 -12.67 3.98
CA GLN A 197 -13.60 -11.90 4.02
C GLN A 197 -12.43 -12.74 3.52
N LEU A 198 -11.79 -12.29 2.44
CA LEU A 198 -10.52 -12.83 1.95
C LEU A 198 -9.38 -11.97 2.49
N VAL A 199 -8.39 -12.56 3.17
CA VAL A 199 -7.20 -11.82 3.61
C VAL A 199 -6.17 -11.79 2.50
N LEU A 200 -5.57 -10.62 2.27
CA LEU A 200 -4.51 -10.40 1.29
C LEU A 200 -3.26 -9.92 2.05
N ALA A 201 -2.22 -10.75 2.08
CA ALA A 201 -0.90 -10.39 2.57
C ALA A 201 -0.06 -9.92 1.37
N TRP A 202 0.40 -8.68 1.39
CA TRP A 202 1.02 -8.02 0.24
C TRP A 202 2.53 -7.98 0.37
N GLU A 203 3.19 -8.23 -0.75
CA GLU A 203 4.63 -8.09 -0.95
C GLU A 203 4.85 -7.26 -2.23
N PHE A 204 5.55 -6.14 -2.10
CA PHE A 204 5.92 -5.29 -3.24
C PHE A 204 7.40 -5.49 -3.58
N ASP A 205 7.67 -6.20 -4.68
CA ASP A 205 9.05 -6.42 -5.12
C ASP A 205 9.50 -5.25 -6.01
N ARG A 206 10.59 -4.58 -5.61
CA ARG A 206 11.26 -3.58 -6.45
C ARG A 206 12.27 -4.19 -7.43
N GLY A 207 12.39 -5.51 -7.45
CA GLY A 207 13.42 -6.25 -8.18
C GLY A 207 14.79 -6.21 -7.52
N THR A 208 14.88 -5.80 -6.24
CA THR A 208 16.15 -5.71 -5.50
C THR A 208 16.48 -6.98 -4.73
N GLU A 209 15.48 -7.81 -4.44
CA GLU A 209 15.68 -9.08 -3.73
C GLU A 209 16.14 -10.18 -4.70
N THR A 210 17.00 -11.07 -4.25
CA THR A 210 17.34 -12.27 -5.00
C THR A 210 16.17 -13.27 -4.95
N LEU A 211 16.09 -14.19 -5.92
CA LEU A 211 15.07 -15.24 -5.91
C LEU A 211 15.19 -16.11 -4.65
N LYS A 212 16.43 -16.36 -4.19
CA LYS A 212 16.70 -17.08 -2.94
C LYS A 212 16.06 -16.37 -1.73
N GLN A 213 16.26 -15.06 -1.59
CA GLN A 213 15.66 -14.29 -0.50
C GLN A 213 14.12 -14.33 -0.54
N ILE A 214 13.52 -14.27 -1.74
CA ILE A 214 12.07 -14.40 -1.89
C ILE A 214 11.60 -15.78 -1.41
N VAL A 215 12.28 -16.86 -1.82
CA VAL A 215 11.92 -18.22 -1.39
C VAL A 215 12.07 -18.39 0.12
N GLU A 216 13.16 -17.91 0.72
CA GLU A 216 13.40 -17.98 2.17
C GLU A 216 12.34 -17.22 2.99
N LYS A 217 11.75 -16.15 2.44
CA LYS A 217 10.64 -15.43 3.07
C LYS A 217 9.35 -16.25 3.16
N LEU A 218 9.19 -17.31 2.35
CA LEU A 218 7.95 -18.07 2.28
C LEU A 218 7.79 -19.10 3.41
N ASP A 219 8.88 -19.53 4.03
CA ASP A 219 8.85 -20.50 5.14
C ASP A 219 7.99 -19.98 6.32
N PRO A 220 8.20 -18.74 6.83
CA PRO A 220 7.34 -18.17 7.86
C PRO A 220 5.87 -18.07 7.43
N TYR A 221 5.58 -17.74 6.17
CA TYR A 221 4.20 -17.72 5.65
C TYR A 221 3.54 -19.10 5.71
N ALA A 222 4.28 -20.18 5.47
CA ALA A 222 3.74 -21.53 5.55
C ALA A 222 3.21 -21.82 6.96
N LEU A 223 4.02 -21.49 7.96
CA LEU A 223 3.68 -21.65 9.37
C LEU A 223 2.48 -20.79 9.77
N TRP A 224 2.47 -19.51 9.35
CA TRP A 224 1.39 -18.57 9.66
C TRP A 224 0.06 -18.92 9.00
N ILE A 225 0.08 -19.44 7.77
CA ILE A 225 -1.14 -19.90 7.10
C ILE A 225 -1.63 -21.19 7.75
N ALA A 226 -0.74 -22.14 8.06
CA ALA A 226 -1.10 -23.40 8.71
C ALA A 226 -1.73 -23.19 10.09
N SER A 227 -1.23 -22.22 10.87
CA SER A 227 -1.79 -21.84 12.17
C SER A 227 -3.00 -20.92 12.09
N ARG A 228 -3.41 -20.50 10.87
CA ARG A 228 -4.44 -19.48 10.62
C ARG A 228 -4.16 -18.15 11.33
N GLY A 229 -2.89 -17.76 11.47
CA GLY A 229 -2.47 -16.52 12.16
C GLY A 229 -3.10 -15.25 11.56
N TYR A 230 -3.48 -15.27 10.28
CA TYR A 230 -4.21 -14.16 9.64
C TYR A 230 -5.56 -13.84 10.30
N ARG A 231 -6.15 -14.78 11.04
CA ARG A 231 -7.40 -14.58 11.79
C ARG A 231 -7.24 -13.71 13.03
N GLU A 232 -6.02 -13.45 13.48
CA GLU A 232 -5.77 -12.52 14.59
C GLU A 232 -6.28 -11.11 14.25
N GLN A 233 -6.03 -10.64 13.02
CA GLN A 233 -6.54 -9.34 12.55
C GLN A 233 -7.89 -9.43 11.84
N PHE A 234 -8.22 -10.61 11.31
CA PHE A 234 -9.41 -10.85 10.49
C PHE A 234 -10.17 -12.11 10.93
N PRO A 235 -10.86 -12.08 12.09
CA PRO A 235 -11.43 -13.30 12.69
C PRO A 235 -12.47 -14.02 11.82
N SER A 236 -13.20 -13.28 10.99
CA SER A 236 -14.24 -13.80 10.08
C SER A 236 -13.69 -14.25 8.71
N SER A 237 -12.37 -14.24 8.52
CA SER A 237 -11.78 -14.58 7.23
C SER A 237 -11.97 -16.05 6.84
N VAL A 238 -12.38 -16.24 5.60
CA VAL A 238 -12.62 -17.57 5.02
C VAL A 238 -11.34 -18.16 4.45
N ASP A 239 -10.42 -17.32 3.97
CA ASP A 239 -9.21 -17.74 3.27
C ASP A 239 -8.16 -16.60 3.27
N VAL A 240 -6.95 -16.90 2.80
CA VAL A 240 -5.82 -15.98 2.68
C VAL A 240 -5.07 -16.15 1.36
N ARG A 241 -4.55 -15.06 0.81
CA ARG A 241 -3.60 -15.05 -0.33
C ARG A 241 -2.36 -14.25 0.04
N VAL A 242 -1.21 -14.67 -0.47
CA VAL A 242 0.02 -13.87 -0.45
C VAL A 242 0.22 -13.30 -1.84
N CYS A 243 0.02 -11.99 -1.97
CA CYS A 243 -0.03 -11.23 -3.21
C CYS A 243 1.30 -10.52 -3.45
N PHE A 244 2.03 -10.95 -4.47
CA PHE A 244 3.24 -10.31 -4.95
C PHE A 244 2.91 -9.36 -6.11
N VAL A 245 3.23 -8.08 -5.92
CA VAL A 245 3.20 -7.07 -6.97
C VAL A 245 4.64 -6.85 -7.45
N LEU A 246 4.91 -7.24 -8.70
CA LEU A 246 6.26 -7.38 -9.25
C LEU A 246 6.51 -6.32 -10.34
N PRO A 247 7.76 -5.88 -10.55
CA PRO A 247 8.02 -4.70 -11.37
C PRO A 247 7.87 -4.96 -12.88
N SER A 248 7.81 -6.23 -13.31
CA SER A 248 7.62 -6.60 -14.71
C SER A 248 7.17 -8.05 -14.87
N MET A 249 6.63 -8.38 -16.04
CA MET A 249 6.30 -9.77 -16.41
C MET A 249 7.51 -10.70 -16.44
N ARG A 250 8.70 -10.20 -16.80
CA ARG A 250 9.93 -10.98 -16.75
C ARG A 250 10.25 -11.41 -15.32
N ARG A 251 10.21 -10.46 -14.38
CA ARG A 251 10.44 -10.73 -12.96
C ARG A 251 9.37 -11.68 -12.39
N LEU A 252 8.11 -11.49 -12.79
CA LEU A 252 7.01 -12.38 -12.44
C LEU A 252 7.27 -13.83 -12.79
N LYS A 253 7.69 -14.11 -14.02
CA LYS A 253 8.00 -15.49 -14.44
C LYS A 253 9.12 -16.11 -13.60
N SER A 254 10.19 -15.36 -13.34
CA SER A 254 11.30 -15.84 -12.51
C SER A 254 10.90 -16.12 -11.07
N VAL A 255 10.03 -15.30 -10.47
CA VAL A 255 9.54 -15.52 -9.12
C VAL A 255 8.60 -16.73 -9.05
N ILE A 256 7.73 -16.91 -10.05
CA ILE A 256 6.87 -18.10 -10.16
C ILE A 256 7.70 -19.37 -10.23
N GLU A 257 8.69 -19.42 -11.13
CA GLU A 257 9.59 -20.58 -11.29
C GLU A 257 10.33 -20.90 -9.99
N ALA A 258 10.79 -19.89 -9.25
CA ALA A 258 11.50 -20.11 -7.99
C ALA A 258 10.60 -20.60 -6.84
N THR A 259 9.28 -20.37 -6.91
CA THR A 259 8.36 -20.57 -5.78
C THR A 259 7.32 -21.67 -6.02
N ASN A 260 7.22 -22.23 -7.24
CA ASN A 260 6.21 -23.21 -7.63
C ASN A 260 6.21 -24.50 -6.80
N MET A 261 7.38 -24.94 -6.34
CA MET A 261 7.53 -26.14 -5.49
C MET A 261 7.40 -25.85 -3.98
N HIS A 262 7.22 -24.59 -3.58
CA HIS A 262 7.13 -24.23 -2.17
C HIS A 262 5.79 -24.71 -1.56
N PRO A 263 5.75 -25.17 -0.29
CA PRO A 263 4.50 -25.59 0.36
C PRO A 263 3.36 -24.55 0.36
N VAL A 264 3.69 -23.26 0.21
CA VAL A 264 2.70 -22.17 0.16
C VAL A 264 2.24 -21.81 -1.25
N ALA A 265 2.78 -22.44 -2.29
CA ALA A 265 2.54 -22.12 -3.70
C ALA A 265 1.06 -21.91 -4.05
N LYS A 266 0.16 -22.73 -3.49
CA LYS A 266 -1.30 -22.63 -3.71
C LYS A 266 -1.93 -21.31 -3.23
N PHE A 267 -1.32 -20.66 -2.24
CA PHE A 267 -1.77 -19.38 -1.67
C PHE A 267 -1.16 -18.16 -2.37
N LEU A 268 -0.11 -18.35 -3.17
CA LEU A 268 0.59 -17.27 -3.84
C LEU A 268 -0.20 -16.73 -5.04
N ARG A 269 -0.22 -15.41 -5.20
CA ARG A 269 -0.76 -14.72 -6.37
C ARG A 269 0.25 -13.67 -6.82
N PHE A 270 0.54 -13.66 -8.12
CA PHE A 270 1.54 -12.78 -8.70
C PHE A 270 0.89 -11.89 -9.75
N VAL A 271 1.28 -10.62 -9.80
CA VAL A 271 0.84 -9.68 -10.82
C VAL A 271 1.97 -8.71 -11.15
N SER A 272 2.08 -8.30 -12.40
CA SER A 272 3.01 -7.25 -12.79
C SER A 272 2.42 -5.88 -12.49
N PHE A 273 3.25 -4.92 -12.08
CA PHE A 273 2.80 -3.58 -11.73
C PHE A 273 2.12 -2.84 -12.89
N ASP A 274 2.52 -3.16 -14.13
CA ASP A 274 1.91 -2.63 -15.36
C ASP A 274 0.48 -3.16 -15.56
N GLU A 275 0.22 -4.41 -15.20
CA GLU A 275 -1.13 -5.00 -15.28
C GLU A 275 -2.01 -4.65 -14.07
N PHE A 276 -1.40 -4.23 -12.97
CA PHE A 276 -2.07 -3.92 -11.71
C PHE A 276 -2.81 -2.57 -11.77
N THR A 277 -3.88 -2.47 -12.56
CA THR A 277 -4.69 -1.26 -12.72
C THR A 277 -6.08 -1.42 -12.10
N ALA A 278 -6.68 -0.31 -11.65
CA ALA A 278 -7.94 -0.33 -10.90
C ALA A 278 -9.08 -1.07 -11.64
N ASP A 279 -9.15 -0.92 -12.96
CA ASP A 279 -10.15 -1.56 -13.81
C ASP A 279 -9.98 -3.07 -13.95
N ARG A 280 -8.74 -3.60 -13.76
CA ARG A 280 -8.37 -5.00 -14.03
C ARG A 280 -8.22 -5.85 -12.77
N ILE A 281 -7.70 -5.29 -11.67
CA ILE A 281 -7.29 -6.03 -10.46
C ILE A 281 -8.37 -6.98 -9.90
N LEU A 282 -9.64 -6.54 -9.91
CA LEU A 282 -10.76 -7.32 -9.38
C LEU A 282 -11.64 -7.97 -10.46
N SER A 283 -11.38 -7.72 -11.74
CA SER A 283 -12.28 -8.06 -12.84
C SER A 283 -11.67 -9.06 -13.83
N GLU A 284 -10.37 -8.96 -14.06
CA GLU A 284 -9.66 -9.71 -15.08
C GLU A 284 -8.79 -10.83 -14.48
N PRO A 285 -8.47 -11.86 -15.28
CA PRO A 285 -7.58 -12.92 -14.83
C PRO A 285 -6.11 -12.49 -14.88
N ILE A 286 -5.73 -11.41 -14.20
CA ILE A 286 -4.34 -10.89 -14.20
C ILE A 286 -3.47 -11.48 -13.07
N TRP A 287 -4.05 -12.28 -12.18
CA TRP A 287 -3.33 -12.86 -11.06
C TRP A 287 -2.83 -14.24 -11.40
N TYR A 288 -1.53 -14.38 -11.60
CA TYR A 288 -0.91 -15.65 -11.89
C TYR A 288 -0.77 -16.46 -10.60
N ASP A 289 -1.12 -17.74 -10.63
CA ASP A 289 -0.77 -18.68 -9.57
C ASP A 289 0.68 -19.17 -9.72
N ALA A 290 1.13 -19.99 -8.77
CA ALA A 290 2.49 -20.54 -8.80
C ALA A 290 2.74 -21.55 -9.94
N ASN A 291 1.72 -21.91 -10.72
CA ASN A 291 1.88 -22.69 -11.97
C ASN A 291 1.93 -21.79 -13.21
N GLY A 292 1.89 -20.46 -13.05
CA GLY A 292 1.85 -19.51 -14.16
C GLY A 292 0.48 -19.42 -14.83
N LEU A 293 -0.59 -19.92 -14.22
CA LEU A 293 -1.93 -19.81 -14.78
C LEU A 293 -2.59 -18.52 -14.29
N ALA A 294 -3.09 -17.73 -15.24
CA ALA A 294 -3.81 -16.50 -14.96
C ALA A 294 -5.17 -16.80 -14.30
N LYS A 295 -5.49 -16.12 -13.20
CA LYS A 295 -6.69 -16.28 -12.37
C LYS A 295 -7.27 -14.92 -12.01
N ARG A 296 -8.55 -14.90 -11.68
CA ARG A 296 -9.15 -13.77 -10.94
C ARG A 296 -8.77 -13.89 -9.47
N ILE A 297 -8.65 -12.75 -8.79
CA ILE A 297 -8.41 -12.75 -7.32
C ILE A 297 -9.65 -13.20 -6.55
N LEU A 298 -10.83 -12.83 -7.06
CA LEU A 298 -12.11 -13.30 -6.55
C LEU A 298 -12.35 -14.74 -7.02
N PRO A 299 -12.78 -15.65 -6.13
CA PRO A 299 -13.23 -16.97 -6.55
C PRO A 299 -14.42 -16.81 -7.50
N SER A 300 -14.40 -17.56 -8.61
CA SER A 300 -15.51 -17.67 -9.56
C SER A 300 -16.70 -18.39 -8.94
#